data_AF-A0AAD5XAS2-F1
#
_entry.id   AF-A0AAD5XAS2-F1
#
_cell.length_a   1.000
_cell.length_b   1.000
_cell.length_c   1.000
_cell.angle_alpha   90.00
_cell.angle_beta   90.00
_cell.angle_gamma   90.00
#
_symmetry.space_group_name_H-M   'P 1'
#
loop_
_entity.id
_entity.type
_entity.pdbx_description
1 polymer ?
#
loop_
_entity_poly.entity_id
_entity_poly.type
_entity_poly.pdbx_seq_one_letter_code
_entity_poly.pdbx_strand_id
1 'polypeptide(L)'
;MKATLQKHTAKTAKSSGKMASVHFFPATSKLHLVELAIPSSKTGPFCKGVTFTIGLATDPACCAVRLLFKLFTSFPMAPNAPLFSLPSGHPFSHDLLINSIHLLLPAIGENHNHYAGHSFCIGSTAAAANLGYTKYEIKALGQWA
;
A
#
# COMPACT_ATOMS: atom_id res chain seq x y z
N MET A 1 -27.64 21.30 29.71
CA MET A 1 -26.20 21.19 30.07
C MET A 1 -25.98 19.75 30.51
N LYS A 2 -25.17 18.88 29.91
CA LYS A 2 -23.91 19.00 29.18
C LYS A 2 -23.87 17.97 28.04
N ALA A 3 -23.41 18.37 26.85
CA ALA A 3 -23.03 17.45 25.79
C ALA A 3 -21.60 16.97 26.06
N THR A 4 -21.41 15.66 26.24
CA THR A 4 -20.10 15.04 26.40
C THR A 4 -19.44 14.94 25.03
N LEU A 5 -18.57 15.90 24.71
CA LEU A 5 -17.64 15.82 23.59
C LEU A 5 -16.64 14.68 23.85
N GLN A 6 -16.84 13.55 23.17
CA GLN A 6 -15.81 12.53 23.02
C GLN A 6 -14.65 13.13 22.24
N LYS A 7 -13.54 13.35 22.93
CA LYS A 7 -12.26 13.73 22.32
C LYS A 7 -11.77 12.54 21.48
N HIS A 8 -11.96 12.62 20.17
CA HIS A 8 -11.19 11.83 19.22
C HIS A 8 -9.71 12.18 19.40
N THR A 9 -8.98 11.31 20.10
CA THR A 9 -7.52 11.36 20.11
C THR A 9 -7.05 10.92 18.73
N ALA A 10 -6.63 11.91 17.93
CA ALA A 10 -5.93 11.66 16.68
C ALA A 10 -4.66 10.87 16.99
N LYS A 11 -4.68 9.56 16.72
CA LYS A 11 -3.46 8.76 16.62
C LYS A 11 -2.60 9.42 15.54
N THR A 12 -1.40 9.84 15.95
CA THR A 12 -0.39 10.45 15.10
C THR A 12 -0.21 9.61 13.85
N ALA A 13 -0.45 10.21 12.68
CA ALA A 13 -0.36 9.54 11.39
C ALA A 13 1.06 8.98 11.22
N LYS A 14 1.18 7.67 11.37
CA LYS A 14 2.37 6.89 11.03
C LYS A 14 2.67 7.17 9.56
N SER A 15 3.88 7.67 9.26
CA SER A 15 4.26 8.30 7.99
C SER A 15 3.47 7.76 6.79
N SER A 16 2.42 8.48 6.38
CA SER A 16 1.72 8.18 5.14
C SER A 16 2.73 8.40 4.01
N GLY A 17 2.86 7.42 3.10
CA GLY A 17 3.72 7.57 1.92
C GLY A 17 3.36 8.87 1.20
N LYS A 18 4.36 9.57 0.65
CA LYS A 18 4.15 10.85 -0.04
C LYS A 18 4.15 10.65 -1.55
N MET A 19 3.59 11.58 -2.30
CA MET A 19 3.71 11.59 -3.77
C MET A 19 5.19 11.54 -4.22
N ALA A 20 6.07 12.27 -3.52
CA ALA A 20 7.51 12.27 -3.79
C ALA A 20 8.21 10.93 -3.53
N SER A 21 7.56 9.96 -2.88
CA SER A 21 8.14 8.64 -2.58
C SER A 21 8.07 7.66 -3.77
N VAL A 22 7.43 8.04 -4.87
CA VAL A 22 7.20 7.18 -6.03
C VAL A 22 7.99 7.69 -7.23
N HIS A 23 8.85 6.83 -7.77
CA HIS A 23 9.65 7.11 -8.96
C HIS A 23 9.31 6.13 -10.08
N PHE A 24 9.01 6.64 -11.26
CA PHE A 24 8.58 5.85 -12.42
C PHE A 24 9.73 5.67 -13.42
N PHE A 25 9.95 4.46 -13.93
CA PHE A 25 11.01 4.14 -14.90
C PHE A 25 10.50 3.35 -16.12
N PRO A 26 10.95 3.68 -17.35
CA PRO A 26 11.52 4.94 -17.83
C PRO A 26 10.43 6.01 -17.99
N ALA A 27 10.79 7.26 -17.75
CA ALA A 27 9.84 8.37 -17.60
C ALA A 27 9.05 8.78 -18.87
N THR A 28 9.32 8.23 -20.06
CA THR A 28 8.83 8.84 -21.31
C THR A 28 8.38 7.93 -22.46
N SER A 29 8.26 6.60 -22.33
CA SER A 29 7.62 5.82 -23.42
C SER A 29 7.08 4.43 -23.08
N LYS A 30 7.56 3.77 -22.03
CA LYS A 30 7.02 2.45 -21.64
C LYS A 30 7.32 2.15 -20.17
N LEU A 31 6.41 2.52 -19.27
CA LEU A 31 6.61 2.27 -17.83
C LEU A 31 6.74 0.77 -17.55
N HIS A 32 7.91 0.36 -17.12
CA HIS A 32 8.23 -1.02 -16.80
C HIS A 32 8.34 -1.25 -15.30
N LEU A 33 8.69 -0.20 -14.55
CA LEU A 33 9.09 -0.30 -13.16
C LEU A 33 8.68 0.94 -12.38
N VAL A 34 8.35 0.73 -11.10
CA VAL A 34 8.16 1.80 -10.12
C VAL A 34 9.04 1.52 -8.91
N GLU A 35 9.76 2.53 -8.44
CA GLU A 35 10.40 2.51 -7.14
C GLU A 35 9.53 3.23 -6.10
N LEU A 36 9.28 2.56 -4.98
CA LEU A 36 8.53 3.10 -3.85
C LEU A 36 9.45 3.18 -2.63
N ALA A 37 9.78 4.40 -2.22
CA ALA A 37 10.60 4.65 -1.04
C ALA A 37 9.72 4.77 0.21
N ILE A 38 9.88 3.83 1.15
CA ILE A 38 9.27 3.89 2.48
C ILE A 38 10.31 4.47 3.44
N PRO A 39 10.09 5.65 4.03
CA PRO A 39 11.13 6.35 4.81
C PRO A 39 11.48 5.67 6.13
N SER A 40 10.60 4.84 6.68
CA SER A 40 10.89 4.06 7.88
C SER A 40 10.17 2.72 7.84
N SER A 41 10.93 1.63 7.98
CA SER A 41 10.37 0.28 8.12
C SER A 41 10.08 -0.02 9.60
N LYS A 42 8.88 -0.54 9.90
CA LYS A 42 8.53 -0.97 11.27
C LYS A 42 9.33 -2.21 11.70
N THR A 43 9.71 -3.07 10.76
CA THR A 43 10.26 -4.40 11.02
C THR A 43 11.77 -4.48 10.78
N GLY A 44 12.37 -3.44 10.20
CA GLY A 44 13.82 -3.37 10.03
C GLY A 44 14.52 -3.13 11.39
N PRO A 45 15.65 -3.80 11.67
CA PRO A 45 16.36 -3.72 12.96
C PRO A 45 16.82 -2.31 13.34
N PHE A 46 16.85 -1.38 12.38
CA PHE A 46 17.27 0.01 12.57
C PHE A 46 16.20 1.03 12.18
N CYS A 47 14.96 0.58 11.91
CA CYS A 47 13.86 1.41 11.40
C CYS A 47 14.22 2.26 10.16
N LYS A 48 15.25 1.84 9.41
CA LYS A 48 15.75 2.53 8.21
C LYS A 48 14.72 2.44 7.10
N GLY A 49 14.74 3.47 6.23
CA GLY A 49 13.94 3.46 5.02
C GLY A 49 14.37 2.34 4.07
N VAL A 50 13.42 1.89 3.26
CA VAL A 50 13.61 0.84 2.26
C VAL A 50 12.97 1.30 0.95
N THR A 51 13.62 0.99 -0.17
CA THR A 51 13.05 1.20 -1.50
C THR A 51 12.60 -0.13 -2.08
N PHE A 52 11.33 -0.22 -2.43
CA PHE A 52 10.76 -1.38 -3.11
C PHE A 52 10.73 -1.13 -4.61
N THR A 53 11.17 -2.13 -5.37
CA THR A 53 11.10 -2.13 -6.83
C THR A 53 9.90 -2.96 -7.27
N ILE A 54 8.94 -2.32 -7.95
CA ILE A 54 7.68 -2.91 -8.39
C ILE A 54 7.70 -3.08 -9.91
N GLY A 55 7.70 -4.33 -10.37
CA GLY A 55 7.66 -4.68 -11.79
C GLY A 55 6.26 -4.61 -12.40
N LEU A 56 6.22 -4.50 -13.73
CA LEU A 56 4.99 -4.63 -14.50
C LEU A 56 4.37 -6.03 -14.32
N ALA A 57 3.06 -6.08 -14.08
CA ALA A 57 2.30 -7.33 -14.04
C ALA A 57 1.70 -7.63 -15.42
N THR A 58 1.47 -8.91 -15.70
CA THR A 58 0.86 -9.38 -16.95
C THR A 58 -0.60 -8.95 -17.07
N ASP A 59 -1.36 -9.05 -15.98
CA ASP A 59 -2.75 -8.58 -15.91
C ASP A 59 -2.79 -7.05 -15.68
N PRO A 60 -3.33 -6.26 -16.63
CA PRO A 60 -3.51 -4.83 -16.50
C PRO A 60 -4.33 -4.41 -15.26
N ALA A 61 -5.35 -5.20 -14.87
CA ALA A 61 -6.26 -4.86 -13.79
C ALA A 61 -5.58 -4.97 -12.41
N CYS A 62 -4.62 -5.89 -12.28
CA CYS A 62 -3.87 -6.13 -11.05
C CYS A 62 -2.46 -5.47 -11.07
N CYS A 63 -2.14 -4.67 -12.09
CA CYS A 63 -0.82 -4.10 -12.24
C CYS A 63 -0.64 -2.80 -11.42
N ALA A 64 0.06 -2.90 -10.29
CA ALA A 64 0.38 -1.75 -9.43
C ALA A 64 1.07 -0.60 -10.19
N VAL A 65 1.99 -0.88 -11.12
CA VAL A 65 2.66 0.15 -11.95
C VAL A 65 1.64 0.97 -12.75
N ARG A 66 0.69 0.31 -13.41
CA ARG A 66 -0.34 0.99 -14.21
C ARG A 66 -1.34 1.75 -13.34
N LEU A 67 -1.74 1.16 -12.21
CA LEU A 67 -2.66 1.79 -11.27
C LEU A 67 -2.04 3.04 -10.62
N LEU A 68 -0.77 2.99 -10.22
CA LEU A 68 -0.04 4.15 -9.72
C LEU A 68 0.12 5.22 -10.79
N PHE A 69 0.44 4.84 -12.03
CA PHE A 69 0.53 5.82 -13.12
C PHE A 69 -0.82 6.50 -13.38
N LYS A 70 -1.92 5.74 -13.38
CA LYS A 70 -3.28 6.28 -13.51
C LYS A 70 -3.62 7.23 -12.36
N LEU A 71 -3.24 6.88 -11.12
CA LEU A 71 -3.43 7.72 -9.95
C LEU A 71 -2.73 9.08 -10.12
N PHE A 72 -1.46 9.08 -10.54
CA PHE A 72 -0.67 10.31 -10.70
C PHE A 72 -1.15 11.18 -11.87
N THR A 73 -1.61 10.56 -12.97
CA THR A 73 -2.11 11.30 -14.14
C THR A 73 -3.53 11.82 -13.94
N SER A 74 -4.39 11.08 -13.22
CA SER A 74 -5.79 11.47 -13.01
C SER A 74 -5.96 12.40 -11.79
N PHE A 75 -5.10 12.30 -10.79
CA PHE A 75 -5.16 13.06 -9.54
C PHE A 75 -3.78 13.64 -9.18
N PRO A 76 -3.28 14.60 -9.96
CA PRO A 76 -1.99 15.23 -9.66
C PRO A 76 -2.06 15.98 -8.33
N MET A 77 -1.09 15.73 -7.46
CA MET A 77 -1.01 16.32 -6.11
C MET A 77 0.41 16.82 -5.84
N ALA A 78 0.55 17.73 -4.88
CA ALA A 78 1.86 18.27 -4.50
C ALA A 78 2.81 17.14 -4.02
N PRO A 79 4.14 17.27 -4.20
CA PRO A 79 5.10 16.23 -3.81
C PRO A 79 5.02 15.81 -2.34
N ASN A 80 4.65 16.73 -1.46
CA ASN A 80 4.49 16.49 -0.02
C ASN A 80 3.12 15.95 0.39
N ALA A 81 2.17 15.85 -0.54
CA ALA A 81 0.84 15.32 -0.27
C ALA A 81 0.89 13.81 0.00
N PRO A 82 -0.08 13.25 0.75
CA PRO A 82 -0.21 11.81 0.92
C PRO A 82 -0.42 11.12 -0.44
N LEU A 83 0.25 9.98 -0.62
CA LEU A 83 0.19 9.16 -1.83
C LEU A 83 -1.23 8.69 -2.13
N PHE A 84 -1.99 8.34 -1.08
CA PHE A 84 -3.40 7.98 -1.18
C PHE A 84 -4.22 8.98 -0.38
N SER A 85 -5.06 9.72 -1.10
CA SER A 85 -5.99 10.70 -0.54
C SER A 85 -7.39 10.45 -1.09
N LEU A 86 -8.40 10.69 -0.25
CA LEU A 86 -9.78 10.74 -0.70
C LEU A 86 -10.02 12.00 -1.55
N PRO A 87 -11.06 12.03 -2.40
CA PRO A 87 -11.45 13.24 -3.13
C PRO A 87 -11.74 14.44 -2.22
N SER A 88 -12.10 14.19 -0.95
CA SER A 88 -12.28 15.22 0.08
C SER A 88 -10.97 15.83 0.61
N GLY A 89 -9.81 15.36 0.13
CA GLY A 89 -8.49 15.81 0.57
C GLY A 89 -7.97 15.15 1.85
N HIS A 90 -8.77 14.30 2.49
CA HIS A 90 -8.33 13.53 3.66
C HIS A 90 -7.43 12.35 3.27
N PRO A 91 -6.40 12.01 4.08
CA PRO A 91 -5.59 10.83 3.82
C PRO A 91 -6.42 9.55 3.83
N PHE A 92 -6.08 8.63 2.93
CA PHE A 92 -6.68 7.30 2.90
C PHE A 92 -6.15 6.47 4.07
N SER A 93 -7.04 6.02 4.95
CA SER A 93 -6.67 5.29 6.17
C SER A 93 -6.69 3.77 5.96
N HIS A 94 -5.97 3.06 6.84
CA HIS A 94 -6.01 1.60 6.88
C HIS A 94 -7.43 1.07 7.12
N ASP A 95 -8.19 1.69 8.01
CA ASP A 95 -9.55 1.21 8.33
C ASP A 95 -10.50 1.39 7.15
N LEU A 96 -10.34 2.48 6.38
CA LEU A 96 -11.09 2.66 5.13
C LEU A 96 -10.75 1.56 4.13
N LEU A 97 -9.47 1.22 3.96
CA LEU A 97 -9.06 0.11 3.08
C LEU A 97 -9.74 -1.21 3.48
N ILE A 98 -9.65 -1.59 4.75
CA ILE A 98 -10.21 -2.85 5.24
C ILE A 98 -11.73 -2.86 5.09
N ASN A 99 -12.40 -1.78 5.47
CA ASN A 99 -13.85 -1.67 5.32
C ASN A 99 -14.29 -1.73 3.85
N SER A 100 -13.56 -1.08 2.93
CA SER A 100 -13.84 -1.17 1.50
C SER A 100 -13.71 -2.61 0.98
N ILE A 101 -12.70 -3.35 1.44
CA ILE A 101 -12.54 -4.76 1.07
C ILE A 101 -13.66 -5.61 1.66
N HIS A 102 -14.00 -5.41 2.94
CA HIS A 102 -15.08 -6.13 3.61
C HIS A 102 -16.45 -5.90 2.96
N LEU A 103 -16.67 -4.74 2.35
CA LEU A 103 -17.87 -4.46 1.56
C LEU A 103 -17.89 -5.20 0.21
N LEU A 104 -16.72 -5.44 -0.40
CA LEU A 104 -16.61 -6.06 -1.72
C LEU A 104 -16.54 -7.59 -1.68
N LEU A 105 -15.99 -8.19 -0.62
CA LEU A 105 -15.83 -9.64 -0.50
C LEU A 105 -17.17 -10.41 -0.59
N PRO A 106 -18.28 -9.97 0.05
CA PRO A 106 -19.56 -10.65 -0.09
C PRO A 106 -20.07 -10.67 -1.54
N ALA A 107 -19.74 -9.67 -2.35
CA ALA A 107 -20.17 -9.60 -3.75
C ALA A 107 -19.52 -10.67 -4.64
N ILE A 108 -18.41 -11.26 -4.19
CA ILE A 108 -17.75 -12.40 -4.86
C ILE A 108 -17.96 -13.73 -4.11
N GLY A 109 -18.88 -13.76 -3.14
CA GLY A 109 -19.21 -14.96 -2.36
C GLY A 109 -18.25 -15.25 -1.20
N GLU A 110 -17.34 -14.34 -0.87
CA GLU A 110 -16.35 -14.52 0.19
C GLU A 110 -16.80 -13.95 1.53
N ASN A 111 -16.46 -14.63 2.62
CA ASN A 111 -16.76 -14.15 3.98
C ASN A 111 -15.71 -13.13 4.43
N HIS A 112 -16.12 -11.87 4.60
CA HIS A 112 -15.24 -10.79 5.03
C HIS A 112 -14.50 -11.05 6.36
N ASN A 113 -15.09 -11.85 7.27
CA ASN A 113 -14.48 -12.16 8.57
C ASN A 113 -13.16 -12.93 8.46
N HIS A 114 -12.88 -13.55 7.31
CA HIS A 114 -11.62 -14.26 7.08
C HIS A 114 -10.48 -13.36 6.59
N TYR A 115 -10.77 -12.08 6.32
CA TYR A 115 -9.81 -11.17 5.71
C TYR A 115 -9.49 -10.01 6.64
N ALA A 116 -8.20 -9.77 6.85
CA ALA A 116 -7.67 -8.62 7.56
C ALA A 116 -6.48 -8.04 6.78
N GLY A 117 -5.94 -6.90 7.21
CA GLY A 117 -4.76 -6.30 6.57
C GLY A 117 -3.57 -7.26 6.46
N HIS A 118 -3.40 -8.17 7.44
CA HIS A 118 -2.34 -9.18 7.40
C HIS A 118 -2.57 -10.28 6.36
N SER A 119 -3.82 -10.51 5.92
CA SER A 119 -4.13 -11.53 4.90
C SER A 119 -3.41 -11.25 3.57
N PHE A 120 -3.16 -9.98 3.22
CA PHE A 120 -2.35 -9.62 2.05
C PHE A 120 -0.90 -10.09 2.17
N CYS A 121 -0.31 -9.96 3.36
CA CYS A 121 1.06 -10.44 3.61
C CYS A 121 1.11 -11.97 3.55
N ILE A 122 0.15 -12.67 4.15
CA ILE A 122 0.04 -14.13 4.09
C ILE A 122 -0.08 -14.59 2.63
N GLY A 123 -0.99 -14.00 1.86
CA GLY A 123 -1.19 -14.33 0.45
C GLY A 123 0.07 -14.08 -0.40
N SER A 124 0.74 -12.95 -0.19
CA SER A 124 2.01 -12.64 -0.88
C SER A 124 3.12 -13.64 -0.54
N THR A 125 3.21 -14.06 0.72
CA THR A 125 4.18 -15.06 1.19
C THR A 125 3.92 -16.42 0.56
N ALA A 126 2.65 -16.85 0.55
CA ALA A 126 2.25 -18.11 -0.08
C ALA A 126 2.51 -18.08 -1.59
N ALA A 127 2.22 -16.97 -2.27
CA ALA A 127 2.50 -16.79 -3.68
C ALA A 127 4.01 -16.88 -3.99
N ALA A 128 4.86 -16.21 -3.19
CA ALA A 128 6.30 -16.31 -3.34
C ALA A 128 6.82 -17.73 -3.11
N ALA A 129 6.32 -18.44 -2.09
CA ALA A 129 6.66 -19.84 -1.84
C ALA A 129 6.27 -20.74 -3.02
N ASN A 130 5.08 -20.53 -3.60
CA ASN A 130 4.63 -21.27 -4.78
C ASN A 130 5.47 -21.01 -6.04
N LEU A 131 6.11 -19.84 -6.12
CA LEU A 131 7.06 -19.49 -7.18
C LEU A 131 8.49 -20.02 -6.91
N GLY A 132 8.70 -20.76 -5.82
CA GLY A 132 9.97 -21.40 -5.48
C GLY A 132 10.95 -20.51 -4.70
N TYR A 133 10.51 -19.36 -4.19
CA TYR A 133 11.37 -18.52 -3.36
C TYR A 133 11.72 -19.23 -2.06
N THR A 134 12.97 -19.09 -1.64
CA THR A 134 13.45 -19.62 -0.37
C THR A 134 12.87 -18.83 0.80
N LYS A 135 12.83 -19.45 1.99
CA LYS A 135 12.40 -18.77 3.22
C LYS A 135 13.23 -17.50 3.50
N TYR A 136 14.51 -17.50 3.13
CA TYR A 136 15.40 -16.36 3.28
C TYR A 136 14.98 -15.20 2.37
N GLU A 137 14.72 -15.46 1.09
CA GLU A 137 14.26 -14.43 0.14
C GLU A 137 12.89 -13.87 0.52
N ILE A 138 11.96 -14.73 0.97
CA ILE A 138 10.65 -14.30 1.45
C ILE A 138 10.78 -13.38 2.67
N LYS A 139 11.65 -13.72 3.62
CA LYS A 139 11.96 -12.85 4.76
C LYS A 139 12.55 -11.51 4.31
N ALA A 140 13.46 -11.52 3.34
CA ALA A 140 14.05 -10.31 2.79
C ALA A 140 12.99 -9.41 2.12
N LEU A 141 12.07 -10.00 1.34
CA LEU A 141 10.95 -9.30 0.71
C LEU A 141 10.00 -8.67 1.75
N GLY A 142 9.70 -9.41 2.82
CA GLY A 142 8.85 -8.94 3.92
C GLY A 142 9.54 -8.00 4.90
N GLN A 143 10.87 -7.80 4.78
CA GLN A 143 11.70 -7.10 5.76
C GLN A 143 11.55 -7.70 7.17
N TRP A 144 11.54 -9.03 7.27
CA TRP A 144 11.42 -9.77 8.52
C TRP A 144 12.78 -10.22 9.03
N ALA A 145 13.02 -10.07 10.33
CA ALA A 145 14.16 -10.67 11.03
C ALA A 145 13.92 -12.19 11.23
#